data_AF-A0A1I3RGZ0-F1
#
_entry.id   AF-A0A1I3RGZ0-F1
#
_cell.length_a   1.000
_cell.length_b   1.000
_cell.length_c   1.000
_cell.angle_alpha   90.00
_cell.angle_beta   90.00
_cell.angle_gamma   90.00
#
_symmetry.space_group_name_H-M   'P 1'
#
loop_
_entity.id
_entity.type
_entity.pdbx_description
1 polymer ?
#
loop_
_entity_poly.entity_id
_entity_poly.type
_entity_poly.pdbx_seq_one_letter_code
_entity_poly.pdbx_strand_id
1 'polypeptide(L)' 'MKTMTCRALGGPCDLAHQGESADDVINAQDAHLKAAEKAGDATHQDARDAMKGRWRHPRRSMGWYRDTKAAFAALPEG' A
#
# COMPACT_ATOMS: atom_id res chain seq x y z
N MET A 1 -5.48 3.68 -16.65
CA MET A 1 -4.85 3.90 -15.33
C MET A 1 -5.87 3.57 -14.25
N LYS A 2 -5.46 2.98 -13.12
CA LYS A 2 -6.38 2.65 -12.02
C LYS A 2 -5.93 3.31 -10.73
N THR A 3 -6.85 3.48 -9.79
CA THR A 3 -6.62 4.18 -8.52
C THR A 3 -6.89 3.26 -7.33
N MET A 4 -5.92 3.16 -6.41
CA MET A 4 -6.09 2.53 -5.10
C MET A 4 -5.77 3.52 -3.99
N THR A 5 -6.51 3.49 -2.88
CA THR A 5 -6.20 4.36 -1.74
C THR A 5 -5.13 3.74 -0.84
N CYS A 6 -4.44 4.58 -0.07
CA CYS A 6 -3.54 4.14 0.98
C CYS A 6 -4.26 3.15 1.93
N ARG A 7 -5.53 3.41 2.28
CA ARG A 7 -6.40 2.49 3.03
C ARG A 7 -6.59 1.13 2.36
N ALA A 8 -6.84 1.11 1.04
CA ALA A 8 -6.97 -0.14 0.29
C ALA A 8 -5.67 -0.98 0.29
N LEU A 9 -4.53 -0.32 0.48
CA LEU A 9 -3.20 -0.94 0.56
C LEU A 9 -2.76 -1.23 2.00
N GLY A 10 -3.63 -1.00 3.00
CA GLY A 10 -3.39 -1.29 4.41
C GLY A 10 -2.77 -0.14 5.22
N GLY A 11 -2.88 1.10 4.73
CA GLY A 11 -2.54 2.32 5.46
C GLY A 11 -3.76 2.98 6.13
N PRO A 12 -3.55 4.12 6.83
CA PRO A 12 -4.59 4.74 7.67
C PRO A 12 -5.41 5.82 6.96
N CYS A 13 -4.98 6.30 5.78
CA CYS A 13 -5.57 7.47 5.12
C CYS A 13 -6.12 7.13 3.73
N ASP A 14 -6.85 8.09 3.15
CA ASP A 14 -7.55 7.91 1.86
C ASP A 14 -6.80 8.55 0.68
N LEU A 15 -5.49 8.80 0.83
CA LEU A 15 -4.65 9.29 -0.27
C LEU A 15 -4.75 8.33 -1.46
N ALA A 16 -5.06 8.87 -2.64
CA ALA A 16 -5.19 8.11 -3.87
C ALA A 16 -3.82 7.89 -4.53
N HIS A 17 -3.51 6.63 -4.83
CA HIS A 17 -2.36 6.21 -5.61
C HIS A 17 -2.84 5.74 -6.99
N GLN A 18 -2.29 6.34 -8.03
CA GLN A 18 -2.63 6.04 -9.41
C GLN A 18 -1.48 5.31 -10.09
N GLY A 19 -1.79 4.31 -10.91
CA GLY A 19 -0.78 3.52 -11.60
C GLY A 19 -1.34 2.73 -12.78
N GLU A 20 -0.42 2.23 -13.61
CA GLU A 20 -0.75 1.32 -14.72
C GLU A 20 -0.83 -0.13 -14.22
N SER A 21 -0.13 -0.43 -13.13
CA SER A 21 -0.06 -1.73 -12.50
C SER A 21 -0.26 -1.66 -10.98
N ALA A 22 -0.55 -2.82 -10.38
CA ALA A 22 -0.58 -2.95 -8.93
C ALA A 22 0.77 -2.62 -8.29
N ASP A 23 1.87 -2.93 -9.00
CA ASP A 23 3.23 -2.64 -8.53
C ASP A 23 3.48 -1.13 -8.46
N ASP A 24 2.93 -0.34 -9.39
CA ASP A 24 3.03 1.12 -9.36
C ASP A 24 2.36 1.72 -8.13
N VAL A 25 1.12 1.29 -7.82
CA VAL A 25 0.39 1.81 -6.66
C VAL A 25 0.97 1.33 -5.33
N ILE A 26 1.53 0.11 -5.29
CA ILE A 26 2.29 -0.40 -4.13
C ILE A 26 3.54 0.44 -3.90
N ASN A 27 4.31 0.73 -4.95
CA ASN A 27 5.51 1.56 -4.86
C ASN A 27 5.18 3.00 -4.44
N ALA A 28 4.09 3.57 -4.97
CA ALA A 28 3.61 4.89 -4.58
C ALA A 28 3.20 4.93 -3.09
N GLN A 29 2.53 3.89 -2.60
CA GLN A 29 2.15 3.78 -1.19
C GLN A 29 3.36 3.61 -0.26
N ASP A 30 4.36 2.82 -0.64
CA ASP A 30 5.59 2.67 0.15
C ASP A 30 6.39 3.99 0.22
N ALA A 31 6.45 4.73 -0.90
CA ALA A 31 7.07 6.06 -0.93
C ALA A 31 6.32 7.05 -0.02
N HIS A 32 4.99 7.06 -0.08
CA HIS A 32 4.13 7.84 0.82
C HIS A 32 4.38 7.50 2.29
N LEU A 33 4.42 6.21 2.63
CA LEU A 33 4.65 5.75 3.99
C LEU A 33 6.04 6.15 4.52
N LYS A 34 7.08 6.07 3.69
CA LYS A 34 8.43 6.53 4.02
C LYS A 34 8.49 8.05 4.25
N ALA A 35 7.76 8.82 3.45
CA ALA A 35 7.67 10.27 3.63
C ALA A 35 6.98 10.64 4.94
N ALA A 36 5.87 9.97 5.28
CA ALA A 36 5.18 10.13 6.55
C ALA A 36 6.06 9.75 7.75
N GLU A 37 6.77 8.62 7.68
CA GLU A 37 7.73 8.19 8.72
C GLU A 37 8.83 9.25 8.91
N LYS A 38 9.41 9.77 7.83
CA LYS A 38 10.44 10.82 7.89
C LYS A 38 9.91 12.14 8.45
N ALA A 39 8.65 12.46 8.20
CA ALA A 39 7.99 13.66 8.74
C ALA A 39 7.59 13.53 10.22
N GLY A 40 7.80 12.36 10.84
CA GLY A 40 7.39 12.11 12.22
C GLY A 40 5.88 11.93 12.38
N ASP A 41 5.17 11.53 11.32
CA ASP A 41 3.72 11.34 11.36
C ASP A 41 3.36 10.13 12.21
N ALA A 42 2.69 10.39 13.34
CA ALA A 42 2.19 9.37 14.25
C ALA A 42 1.05 8.53 13.64
N THR A 43 0.25 9.10 12.73
CA THR A 43 -0.93 8.43 12.16
C THR A 43 -0.55 7.25 11.26
N HIS A 44 0.64 7.30 10.67
CA HIS A 44 1.17 6.25 9.80
C HIS A 44 2.04 5.21 10.52
N GLN A 45 2.32 5.37 11.83
CA GLN A 45 3.20 4.46 12.57
C GLN A 45 2.64 3.04 12.64
N ASP A 46 1.36 2.87 12.96
CA ASP A 46 0.74 1.53 13.04
C ASP A 46 0.79 0.81 11.68
N ALA A 47 0.50 1.52 10.60
CA ALA A 47 0.61 0.99 9.25
C ALA A 47 2.06 0.63 8.89
N ARG A 48 3.02 1.45 9.34
CA ARG A 48 4.45 1.21 9.16
C ARG A 48 4.91 -0.05 9.88
N ASP A 49 4.52 -0.23 11.13
CA ASP A 49 4.87 -1.39 11.93
C ASP A 49 4.19 -2.66 11.40
N ALA A 50 2.92 -2.57 10.99
CA ALA A 50 2.23 -3.67 10.34
C ALA A 50 2.91 -4.07 9.02
N MET A 51 3.38 -3.09 8.23
CA MET A 51 4.14 -3.34 7.00
C MET A 51 5.49 -4.01 7.31
N LYS A 52 6.30 -3.44 8.21
CA LYS A 52 7.58 -4.05 8.66
C LYS A 52 7.35 -5.48 9.17
N GLY A 53 6.30 -5.70 9.95
CA GLY A 53 5.89 -7.01 10.45
C GLY A 53 5.54 -7.98 9.33
N ARG A 54 4.76 -7.57 8.31
CA ARG A 54 4.47 -8.40 7.14
C ARG A 54 5.74 -8.83 6.42
N TRP A 55 6.67 -7.90 6.14
CA TRP A 55 7.93 -8.19 5.43
C TRP A 55 8.81 -9.24 6.10
N ARG A 56 8.77 -9.33 7.44
CA ARG A 56 9.48 -10.37 8.21
C ARG A 56 8.87 -11.77 8.07
N HIS A 57 7.69 -11.90 7.47
CA HIS A 57 6.98 -13.16 7.28
C HIS A 57 6.69 -13.41 5.79
N PRO A 58 7.59 -14.09 5.06
CA PRO A 58 7.51 -14.22 3.60
C PRO A 58 6.16 -14.73 3.08
N ARG A 59 5.53 -15.69 3.78
CA ARG A 59 4.20 -16.20 3.42
C ARG A 59 3.11 -15.13 3.49
N ARG A 60 3.15 -14.27 4.50
CA ARG A 60 2.17 -13.18 4.68
C ARG A 60 2.39 -12.08 3.64
N SER A 61 3.65 -11.74 3.35
CA SER A 61 3.99 -10.80 2.27
C SER A 61 3.46 -11.28 0.92
N MET A 62 3.69 -12.55 0.60
CA MET A 62 3.23 -13.12 -0.67
C MET A 62 1.71 -13.22 -0.78
N GLY A 63 1.01 -13.52 0.32
CA GLY A 63 -0.45 -13.49 0.36
C GLY A 63 -0.98 -12.08 0.08
N TRP A 64 -0.54 -11.10 0.86
CA TRP A 64 -0.93 -9.70 0.69
C TRP A 64 -0.62 -9.15 -0.72
N TYR A 65 0.52 -9.52 -1.29
CA TYR A 65 0.90 -9.10 -2.64
C TYR A 65 -0.05 -9.66 -3.71
N ARG A 66 -0.43 -10.95 -3.60
CA ARG A 66 -1.40 -11.58 -4.50
C ARG A 66 -2.79 -10.97 -4.36
N ASP A 67 -3.23 -10.74 -3.13
CA ASP A 67 -4.54 -10.14 -2.83
C ASP A 67 -4.61 -8.72 -3.37
N THR A 68 -3.55 -7.93 -3.18
CA THR A 68 -3.44 -6.57 -3.73
C THR A 68 -3.48 -6.56 -5.26
N LYS A 69 -2.77 -7.49 -5.90
CA LYS A 69 -2.80 -7.64 -7.37
C LYS A 69 -4.19 -7.99 -7.89
N ALA A 70 -4.88 -8.91 -7.23
CA ALA A 70 -6.25 -9.28 -7.59
C ALA A 70 -7.23 -8.11 -7.38
N ALA A 71 -7.12 -7.40 -6.26
CA ALA A 71 -7.93 -6.22 -5.98
C ALA A 71 -7.74 -5.13 -7.03
N PHE A 72 -6.48 -4.82 -7.40
CA PHE A 72 -6.17 -3.86 -8.45
C PHE A 72 -6.73 -4.27 -9.82
N ALA A 73 -6.61 -5.55 -10.17
CA ALA A 73 -7.13 -6.07 -11.43
C ALA A 73 -8.66 -5.90 -11.54
N ALA A 74 -9.38 -6.05 -10.43
CA ALA A 74 -10.83 -5.91 -10.35
C ALA A 74 -11.34 -4.45 -10.39
N LEU A 75 -10.46 -3.46 -10.20
CA LEU A 75 -10.87 -2.06 -10.28
C LEU A 75 -11.23 -1.67 -11.71
N PRO A 76 -12.24 -0.80 -11.90
CA PRO A 76 -12.52 -0.21 -13.19
C PRO A 76 -11.33 0.63 -13.65
N GLU A 77 -11.12 0.67 -14.96
CA GLU A 77 -10.27 1.70 -15.55
C GLU A 77 -11.00 3.04 -15.42
N GLY A 78 -10.29 4.03 -14.87
CA GLY A 78 -10.78 5.40 -14.74
C GLY A 78 -10.42 6.25 -15.95
#